data_AF-A0A5N8VJ16-F1
#
_entry.id   AF-A0A5N8VJ16-F1
#
_cell.length_a   1.000
_cell.length_b   1.000
_cell.length_c   1.000
_cell.angle_alpha   90.00
_cell.angle_beta   90.00
_cell.angle_gamma   90.00
#
_symmetry.space_group_name_H-M   'P 1'
#
loop_
_entity.id
_entity.type
_entity.pdbx_description
1 polymer ?
#
loop_
_entity_poly.entity_id
_entity_poly.type
_entity_poly.pdbx_seq_one_letter_code
_entity_poly.pdbx_strand_id
1 'polypeptide(L)'
;MATNHDECRAVHDLLAEHALQLLAPEQAASVVAHLGLCTACRDEYHCLAAVAAHLSSLREALAPQLCPQPRSHPSGSDRVAPRQRHGRGSAARAWSTSLTLSQWVDRMAYVR
;
A
#
# COMPACT_ATOMS: atom_id res chain seq x y z
N MET A 1 4.28 -27.05 -27.05
CA MET A 1 4.02 -25.84 -27.84
C MET A 1 5.16 -24.89 -27.54
N ALA A 2 6.03 -24.63 -28.53
CA ALA A 2 7.14 -23.70 -28.36
C ALA A 2 6.61 -22.29 -28.62
N THR A 3 6.26 -21.58 -27.56
CA THR A 3 6.03 -20.14 -27.66
C THR A 3 7.33 -19.49 -28.08
N ASN A 4 7.26 -18.62 -29.09
CA ASN A 4 8.45 -18.09 -29.73
C ASN A 4 9.27 -17.29 -28.69
N HIS A 5 10.58 -17.50 -28.62
CA HIS A 5 11.40 -16.91 -27.54
C HIS A 5 11.30 -15.38 -27.52
N ASP A 6 11.14 -14.76 -28.70
CA ASP A 6 10.96 -13.32 -28.85
C ASP A 6 9.59 -12.84 -28.32
N GLU A 7 8.53 -13.64 -28.48
CA GLU A 7 7.20 -13.33 -27.91
C GLU A 7 7.23 -13.40 -26.38
N CYS A 8 7.91 -14.40 -25.82
CA CYS A 8 8.08 -14.50 -24.37
C CYS A 8 8.85 -13.29 -23.81
N ARG A 9 9.90 -12.82 -24.50
CA ARG A 9 10.65 -11.63 -24.08
C ARG A 9 9.78 -10.37 -24.11
N ALA A 10 9.04 -10.16 -25.20
CA ALA A 10 8.14 -9.01 -25.30
C ALA A 10 7.06 -9.02 -24.23
N VAL A 11 6.48 -10.20 -23.91
CA VAL A 11 5.47 -10.33 -22.85
C VAL A 11 6.10 -10.14 -21.47
N HIS A 12 7.29 -10.67 -21.23
CA HIS A 12 8.01 -10.54 -19.96
C HIS A 12 8.17 -9.07 -19.54
N ASP A 13 8.57 -8.20 -20.48
CA ASP A 13 8.71 -6.76 -20.22
C ASP A 13 7.38 -6.10 -19.80
N LEU A 14 6.24 -6.66 -20.23
CA LEU A 14 4.90 -6.15 -19.92
C LEU A 14 4.28 -6.79 -18.66
N LEU A 15 4.83 -7.88 -18.13
CA LEU A 15 4.20 -8.61 -17.01
C LEU A 15 4.11 -7.77 -15.74
N ALA A 16 5.13 -6.97 -15.44
CA ALA A 16 5.15 -6.12 -14.26
C ALA A 16 4.06 -5.02 -14.33
N GLU A 17 3.93 -4.37 -15.48
CA GLU A 17 2.89 -3.39 -15.74
C GLU A 17 1.50 -4.02 -15.70
N HIS A 18 1.35 -5.24 -16.22
CA HIS A 18 0.11 -6.00 -16.14
C HIS A 18 -0.28 -6.32 -14.70
N ALA A 19 0.68 -6.79 -13.89
CA ALA A 19 0.47 -7.13 -12.48
C ALA A 19 0.03 -5.90 -11.64
N LEU A 20 0.50 -4.71 -12.02
CA LEU A 20 0.10 -3.44 -11.42
C LEU A 20 -1.14 -2.81 -12.05
N GLN A 21 -1.77 -3.47 -13.03
CA GLN A 21 -2.94 -2.97 -13.78
C GLN A 21 -2.71 -1.63 -14.49
N LEU A 22 -1.49 -1.42 -15.01
CA LEU A 22 -1.09 -0.17 -15.69
C LEU A 22 -1.14 -0.25 -17.23
N LEU A 23 -1.28 -1.46 -17.78
CA LEU A 23 -1.33 -1.66 -19.24
C LEU A 23 -2.62 -1.15 -19.87
N ALA A 24 -2.51 -0.72 -21.13
CA ALA A 24 -3.65 -0.48 -22.00
C ALA A 24 -4.45 -1.80 -22.22
N PRO A 25 -5.78 -1.72 -22.39
CA PRO A 25 -6.63 -2.91 -22.46
C PRO A 25 -6.28 -3.84 -23.63
N GLU A 26 -5.83 -3.28 -24.77
CA GLU A 26 -5.40 -4.06 -25.93
C GLU A 26 -4.13 -4.87 -25.64
N GLN A 27 -3.18 -4.27 -24.91
CA GLN A 27 -1.95 -4.94 -24.50
C GLN A 27 -2.21 -5.98 -23.41
N ALA A 28 -3.08 -5.66 -22.46
CA ALA A 28 -3.49 -6.59 -21.41
C ALA A 28 -4.16 -7.84 -22.01
N ALA A 29 -5.03 -7.68 -23.01
CA ALA A 29 -5.66 -8.81 -23.70
C ALA A 29 -4.62 -9.71 -24.41
N SER A 30 -3.61 -9.10 -25.06
CA SER A 30 -2.50 -9.82 -25.68
C SER A 30 -1.68 -10.62 -24.66
N VAL A 31 -1.33 -10.01 -23.52
CA VAL A 31 -0.62 -10.68 -22.43
C VAL A 31 -1.45 -11.84 -21.88
N VAL A 32 -2.74 -11.64 -21.59
CA VAL A 32 -3.64 -12.69 -21.09
C VAL A 32 -3.72 -13.87 -22.07
N ALA A 33 -3.81 -13.60 -23.37
CA ALA A 33 -3.79 -14.64 -24.39
C ALA A 33 -2.49 -15.46 -24.36
N HIS A 34 -1.33 -14.80 -24.21
CA HIS A 34 -0.04 -15.47 -24.09
C HIS A 34 0.08 -16.29 -22.80
N LEU A 35 -0.39 -15.78 -21.66
CA LEU A 35 -0.37 -16.51 -20.38
C LEU A 35 -1.24 -17.78 -20.40
N GLY A 36 -2.27 -17.81 -21.26
CA GLY A 36 -3.05 -19.02 -21.51
C GLY A 36 -2.28 -20.13 -22.23
N LEU A 37 -1.18 -19.79 -22.91
CA LEU A 37 -0.39 -20.70 -23.74
C LEU A 37 0.99 -21.02 -23.15
N CYS A 38 1.59 -20.06 -22.44
CA CYS A 38 2.94 -20.17 -21.88
C CYS A 38 2.90 -20.34 -20.35
N THR A 39 3.21 -21.53 -19.86
CA THR A 39 3.24 -21.80 -18.41
C THR A 39 4.37 -21.06 -17.69
N ALA A 40 5.53 -20.88 -18.32
CA ALA A 40 6.65 -20.17 -17.72
C ALA A 40 6.32 -18.69 -17.44
N CYS A 41 5.79 -17.98 -18.44
CA CYS A 41 5.35 -16.58 -18.25
C CYS A 41 4.17 -16.48 -17.28
N ARG A 42 3.31 -17.50 -17.21
CA ARG A 42 2.21 -17.56 -16.23
C ARG A 42 2.71 -17.68 -14.79
N ASP A 43 3.67 -18.56 -14.54
CA ASP A 43 4.23 -18.76 -13.21
C ASP A 43 4.96 -17.49 -12.73
N GLU A 44 5.68 -16.83 -13.63
CA GLU A 44 6.30 -15.54 -13.36
C GLU A 44 5.27 -14.42 -13.08
N TYR A 45 4.22 -14.34 -13.90
CA TYR A 45 3.12 -13.41 -13.66
C TYR A 45 2.50 -13.63 -12.28
N HIS A 46 2.30 -14.87 -11.84
CA HIS A 46 1.77 -15.16 -10.51
C HIS A 46 2.68 -14.63 -9.38
N CYS A 47 4.00 -14.76 -9.52
CA CYS A 47 4.95 -14.18 -8.57
C CYS A 47 4.83 -12.65 -8.52
N LEU A 48 4.78 -11.98 -9.68
CA LEU A 48 4.64 -10.53 -9.76
C LEU A 48 3.29 -10.04 -9.21
N ALA A 49 2.20 -10.75 -9.53
CA ALA A 49 0.86 -10.45 -9.03
C ALA A 49 0.78 -10.57 -7.50
N ALA A 50 1.45 -11.57 -6.91
CA ALA A 50 1.52 -11.70 -5.46
C ALA A 50 2.24 -10.50 -4.81
N VAL A 51 3.36 -10.06 -5.39
CA VAL A 51 4.07 -8.86 -4.93
C VAL A 51 3.19 -7.62 -5.05
N ALA A 52 2.50 -7.43 -6.17
CA ALA A 52 1.58 -6.31 -6.37
C ALA A 52 0.42 -6.31 -5.35
N ALA A 53 -0.13 -7.48 -5.01
CA ALA A 53 -1.14 -7.63 -3.97
C ALA A 53 -0.60 -7.22 -2.60
N HIS A 54 0.62 -7.68 -2.23
CA HIS A 54 1.26 -7.28 -0.98
C HIS A 54 1.51 -5.77 -0.90
N LEU A 55 1.96 -5.14 -1.98
CA LEU A 55 2.14 -3.68 -2.04
C LEU A 55 0.81 -2.95 -1.86
N SER A 56 -0.28 -3.45 -2.45
CA SER A 56 -1.62 -2.90 -2.25
C SER A 56 -2.06 -3.00 -0.78
N SER A 57 -1.90 -4.17 -0.15
CA SER A 57 -2.20 -4.35 1.27
C SER A 57 -1.37 -3.44 2.19
N LEU A 58 -0.09 -3.24 1.88
CA LEU A 58 0.76 -2.30 2.63
C LEU A 58 0.28 -0.86 2.48
N ARG A 59 -0.10 -0.45 1.26
CA ARG A 59 -0.68 0.89 1.04
C ARG A 59 -1.95 1.11 1.83
N GLU A 60 -2.84 0.12 1.85
CA GLU A 60 -4.08 0.17 2.65
C GLU A 60 -3.80 0.24 4.15
N ALA A 61 -2.84 -0.55 4.65
CA ALA A 61 -2.44 -0.53 6.06
C ALA A 61 -1.82 0.81 6.48
N LEU A 62 -1.13 1.50 5.56
CA LEU A 62 -0.50 2.79 5.79
C LEU A 62 -1.45 3.98 5.57
N ALA A 63 -2.52 3.83 4.78
CA ALA A 63 -3.47 4.92 4.48
C ALA A 63 -4.06 5.61 5.74
N PRO A 64 -4.41 4.91 6.84
CA PRO A 64 -4.85 5.54 8.08
C PRO A 64 -3.80 6.45 8.75
N GLN A 65 -2.51 6.20 8.49
CA GLN A 65 -1.40 6.99 9.05
C GLN A 65 -1.10 8.25 8.21
N LEU A 66 -1.53 8.27 6.94
CA LEU A 66 -1.31 9.39 6.02
C LEU A 66 -2.41 10.45 6.08
N CYS A 67 -3.60 10.08 6.54
CA CYS A 67 -4.66 11.02 6.86
C CYS A 67 -4.61 11.34 8.37
N PRO A 68 -4.10 12.51 8.79
CA PRO A 68 -4.38 13.00 10.12
C PRO A 68 -5.90 13.19 10.22
N GLN A 69 -6.57 12.22 10.83
CA GLN A 69 -8.00 12.26 11.06
C GLN A 69 -8.34 13.64 11.66
N PRO A 70 -9.22 14.45 11.04
CA PRO A 70 -9.70 15.65 11.69
C PRO A 70 -10.42 15.15 12.93
N ARG A 71 -9.85 15.40 14.12
CA ARG A 71 -10.55 15.16 15.36
C ARG A 71 -11.86 15.93 15.26
N SER A 72 -12.94 15.22 15.01
CA SER A 72 -14.30 15.70 15.18
C SER A 72 -14.49 15.89 16.68
N HIS A 73 -13.89 16.94 17.22
CA HIS A 73 -14.30 17.49 18.50
C HIS A 73 -15.72 18.01 18.27
N PRO A 74 -16.76 17.48 18.96
CA PRO A 74 -18.02 18.18 18.98
C PRO A 74 -17.74 19.55 19.58
N SER A 75 -17.87 20.58 18.74
CA SER A 75 -17.84 21.98 19.16
C SER A 75 -19.11 22.23 19.96
N GLY A 76 -19.06 21.84 21.24
CA GLY A 76 -20.05 22.18 22.24
C GLY A 76 -19.99 23.67 22.49
N SER A 77 -20.73 24.42 21.68
CA SER A 77 -21.11 25.79 22.02
C SER A 77 -22.20 25.71 23.07
N ASP A 78 -21.84 25.86 24.35
CA ASP A 78 -22.64 26.73 25.19
C ASP A 78 -21.82 27.38 26.31
N ARG A 79 -21.96 28.70 26.37
CA ARG A 79 -21.19 29.61 27.22
C ARG A 79 -21.79 29.67 28.61
N VAL A 80 -21.08 29.19 29.65
CA VAL A 80 -21.05 29.82 30.99
C VAL A 80 -19.73 29.47 31.70
N ALA A 81 -18.96 30.49 32.08
CA ALA A 81 -17.90 30.42 33.10
C ALA A 81 -18.31 31.37 34.26
N PRO A 82 -17.71 31.38 35.48
CA PRO A 82 -16.39 30.85 35.83
C PRO A 82 -16.20 30.22 37.25
N ARG A 83 -14.95 29.76 37.48
CA ARG A 83 -14.26 29.41 38.75
C ARG A 83 -14.45 27.98 39.30
N GLN A 84 -13.37 27.19 39.34
CA GLN A 84 -12.47 27.09 40.50
C GLN A 84 -11.26 26.16 40.26
N ARG A 85 -10.11 26.63 40.77
CA ARG A 85 -8.98 25.91 41.41
C ARG A 85 -8.05 25.00 40.59
N HIS A 86 -6.84 25.53 40.42
CA HIS A 86 -5.53 24.90 40.57
C HIS A 86 -5.45 23.37 40.69
N GLY A 87 -4.97 22.74 39.63
CA GLY A 87 -4.38 21.40 39.62
C GLY A 87 -3.24 21.35 38.60
N ARG A 88 -2.06 20.96 39.06
CA ARG A 88 -0.74 21.14 38.45
C ARG A 88 -0.28 19.80 37.86
N GLY A 89 0.12 19.76 36.58
CA GLY A 89 0.85 18.66 35.93
C GLY A 89 0.00 17.42 35.61
N SER A 90 0.24 16.62 34.58
CA SER A 90 1.38 16.52 33.67
C SER A 90 0.90 16.11 32.29
N ALA A 91 1.60 16.62 31.29
CA ALA A 91 1.45 16.25 29.90
C ALA A 91 1.66 14.75 29.69
N ALA A 92 0.59 14.02 29.40
CA ALA A 92 0.65 12.78 28.64
C ALA A 92 0.03 13.04 27.25
N ARG A 93 0.58 14.03 26.54
CA ARG A 93 0.50 14.05 25.09
C ARG A 93 1.48 12.99 24.59
N ALA A 94 1.05 11.74 24.56
CA ALA A 94 1.66 10.74 23.69
C ALA A 94 1.25 11.12 22.27
N TRP A 95 2.00 12.06 21.69
CA TRP A 95 1.88 12.40 20.28
C TRP A 95 2.14 11.14 19.47
N SER A 96 1.26 10.89 18.49
CA SER A 96 1.55 10.03 17.36
C SER A 96 2.90 10.46 16.79
N THR A 97 3.95 9.74 17.13
CA THR A 97 5.26 9.93 16.51
C THR A 97 5.09 9.44 15.09
N SER A 98 4.98 10.39 14.16
CA SER A 98 5.18 10.13 12.74
C SER A 98 6.59 9.58 12.61
N LEU A 99 6.71 8.26 12.56
CA LEU A 99 7.98 7.58 12.41
C LEU A 99 8.56 7.96 11.04
N THR A 100 9.85 8.24 11.00
CA THR A 100 10.53 8.40 9.72
C THR A 100 10.60 7.05 9.01
N LEU A 101 10.68 7.04 7.69
CA LEU A 101 10.70 5.82 6.87
C LEU A 101 11.79 4.84 7.35
N SER A 102 12.95 5.35 7.77
CA SER A 102 14.04 4.58 8.36
C SER A 102 13.66 3.86 9.65
N GLN A 103 12.86 4.47 10.52
CA GLN A 103 12.40 3.86 11.77
C GLN A 103 11.33 2.78 11.55
N TRP A 104 10.57 2.88 10.46
CA TRP A 104 9.59 1.84 10.08
C TRP A 104 10.27 0.56 9.58
N VAL A 105 11.30 0.71 8.74
CA VAL A 105 12.08 -0.42 8.21
C VAL A 105 12.80 -1.16 9.34
N ASP A 106 13.42 -0.42 10.25
CA ASP A 106 14.12 -1.00 11.40
C ASP A 106 13.15 -1.83 12.26
N ARG A 107 11.97 -1.29 12.56
CA ARG A 107 10.95 -1.99 13.36
C ARG A 107 10.41 -3.28 12.71
N MET A 108 10.30 -3.33 11.39
CA MET A 108 9.86 -4.53 10.66
C MET A 108 10.94 -5.62 10.65
N ALA A 109 12.22 -5.25 10.70
CA ALA A 109 13.34 -6.20 10.74
C ALA A 109 13.44 -6.98 12.06
N TYR A 110 12.81 -6.49 13.14
CA TYR A 110 12.86 -7.10 14.48
C TYR A 110 11.63 -7.97 14.84
N VAL A 111 10.64 -8.12 13.96
CA VAL A 111 9.53 -9.06 14.20
C VAL A 111 9.93 -10.43 13.68
N ARG A 112 10.27 -11.34 14.60
CA ARG A 112 10.68 -12.71 14.32
C ARG A 112 9.78 -13.70 15.07
#